data_AF-A0A944KWY5-F1
#
_entry.id   AF-A0A944KWY5-F1
#
_cell.length_a   1.000
_cell.length_b   1.000
_cell.length_c   1.000
_cell.angle_alpha   90.00
_cell.angle_beta   90.00
_cell.angle_gamma   90.00
#
_symmetry.space_group_name_H-M   'P 1'
#
loop_
_entity.id
_entity.type
_entity.pdbx_description
1 polymer ?
#
loop_
_entity_poly.entity_id
_entity_poly.type
_entity_poly.pdbx_seq_one_letter_code
_entity_poly.pdbx_strand_id
1 'polypeptide(L)'
;MVRAILRVWKDLDLSGLNERETLRDFLKRLLRLAPFVLFDGVEEHALDHELRAVAQESVDAQRLSSQPAGDGAAQTEQGTAQSGVADERSASASPRENTPIAQSAPAASVDPRRFRSVEICAGAGAQALGLERAGFDPVLLIDSKADACFTIDLNRPEWDVVCMDIVRFHPSMRPETLGVDLISGGLPRVKSSATVGRAEDTEERGVLRAAIGLARDINPKAVLLENVPDLVESPGFEADRSWIENELRNAGYHWSWRVINAAGFGVPQNRSSGFLVALQDPYFSRFSWPAPDELPPPTVGQVLGPSMSAYGWPGAERWIKGADRIAPALVGGSDRRGGADLGPTGTKKAWAALGVNGNSLGDEPPGADFPADEQPKLTVDQAALIQAIPQEWRFFGGKTSRYRQIGHAMPPPLATAVGRAIAAALRS
;
A
#
# COMPACT_ATOMS: atom_id res chain seq x y z
N MET A 1 28.91 -2.99 -6.14
CA MET A 1 27.89 -2.83 -7.21
C MET A 1 28.14 -1.67 -8.17
N VAL A 2 27.93 -0.39 -7.80
CA VAL A 2 28.02 0.75 -8.74
C VAL A 2 29.36 0.82 -9.50
N ARG A 3 30.49 0.55 -8.83
CA ARG A 3 31.81 0.48 -9.48
C ARG A 3 31.91 -0.66 -10.51
N ALA A 4 31.31 -1.81 -10.24
CA ALA A 4 31.28 -2.96 -11.15
C ALA A 4 30.43 -2.66 -12.39
N ILE A 5 29.25 -2.06 -12.19
CA ILE A 5 28.39 -1.58 -13.28
C ILE A 5 29.16 -0.60 -14.19
N LEU A 6 29.87 0.38 -13.61
CA LEU A 6 30.64 1.35 -14.39
C LEU A 6 31.82 0.73 -15.14
N ARG A 7 32.48 -0.30 -14.58
CA ARG A 7 33.54 -1.03 -15.28
C ARG A 7 33.00 -1.80 -16.48
N VAL A 8 31.96 -2.61 -16.27
CA VAL A 8 31.32 -3.39 -17.35
C VAL A 8 30.78 -2.46 -18.44
N TRP A 9 30.12 -1.37 -18.04
CA TRP A 9 29.56 -0.39 -18.97
C TRP A 9 30.61 0.23 -19.90
N LYS A 10 31.82 0.49 -19.37
CA LYS A 10 32.91 1.12 -20.14
C LYS A 10 33.48 0.21 -21.23
N ASP A 11 33.28 -1.10 -21.12
CA ASP A 11 33.82 -2.11 -22.04
C ASP A 11 32.79 -2.60 -23.08
N LEU A 12 31.59 -2.00 -23.13
CA LEU A 12 30.56 -2.35 -24.10
C LEU A 12 30.74 -1.59 -25.40
N ASP A 13 30.56 -2.28 -26.53
CA ASP A 13 30.49 -1.63 -27.85
C ASP A 13 29.08 -1.06 -28.09
N LEU A 14 28.94 0.23 -27.83
CA LEU A 14 27.70 0.99 -27.99
C LEU A 14 27.63 1.74 -29.34
N SER A 15 28.52 1.43 -30.29
CA SER A 15 28.59 2.11 -31.58
C SER A 15 27.26 2.01 -32.33
N GLY A 16 26.68 3.17 -32.68
CA GLY A 16 25.40 3.24 -33.39
C GLY A 16 24.15 3.03 -32.53
N LEU A 17 24.29 2.95 -31.21
CA LEU A 17 23.19 2.76 -30.25
C LEU A 17 22.84 4.04 -29.49
N ASN A 18 21.62 4.11 -28.96
CA ASN A 18 21.23 5.17 -28.04
C ASN A 18 21.65 4.76 -26.62
N GLU A 19 22.79 5.29 -26.18
CA GLU A 19 23.41 4.96 -24.89
C GLU A 19 22.46 5.17 -23.70
N ARG A 20 21.65 6.23 -23.72
CA ARG A 20 20.71 6.54 -22.63
C ARG A 20 19.61 5.50 -22.53
N GLU A 21 19.12 5.01 -23.66
CA GLU A 21 18.08 3.98 -23.70
C GLU A 21 18.63 2.60 -23.37
N THR A 22 19.83 2.28 -23.86
CA THR A 22 20.56 1.06 -23.51
C THR A 22 20.81 1.00 -22.01
N LEU A 23 21.27 2.10 -21.40
CA LEU A 23 21.54 2.16 -19.96
C LEU A 23 20.25 1.99 -19.15
N ARG A 24 19.17 2.62 -19.61
CA ARG A 24 17.86 2.50 -18.98
C ARG A 24 17.32 1.07 -19.03
N ASP A 25 17.49 0.37 -20.15
CA ASP A 25 17.07 -1.03 -20.28
C ASP A 25 17.94 -1.95 -19.41
N PHE A 26 19.26 -1.75 -19.45
CA PHE A 26 20.22 -2.50 -18.64
C PHE A 26 19.90 -2.40 -17.14
N LEU A 27 19.69 -1.19 -16.62
CA LEU A 27 19.32 -0.98 -15.22
C LEU A 27 17.96 -1.60 -14.86
N LYS A 28 17.00 -1.62 -15.78
CA LYS A 28 15.71 -2.29 -15.57
C LYS A 28 15.85 -3.81 -15.48
N ARG A 29 16.66 -4.41 -16.36
CA ARG A 29 16.94 -5.86 -16.32
C ARG A 29 17.67 -6.24 -15.04
N LEU A 30 18.66 -5.45 -14.64
CA LEU A 30 19.38 -5.63 -13.39
C LEU A 30 18.44 -5.60 -12.17
N LEU A 31 17.51 -4.66 -12.13
CA LEU A 31 16.51 -4.56 -11.06
C LEU A 31 15.54 -5.75 -11.02
N ARG A 32 15.27 -6.40 -12.15
CA ARG A 32 14.45 -7.63 -12.21
C ARG A 32 15.19 -8.87 -11.71
N LEU A 33 16.53 -8.90 -11.82
CA LEU A 33 17.37 -10.01 -11.37
C LEU A 33 17.80 -9.89 -9.91
N ALA A 34 17.73 -8.68 -9.33
CA ALA A 34 18.06 -8.39 -7.94
C ALA A 34 17.40 -9.32 -6.88
N PRO A 35 16.19 -9.88 -7.08
CA PRO A 35 15.61 -10.85 -6.13
C PRO A 35 16.27 -12.23 -6.15
N PHE A 36 16.96 -12.60 -7.23
CA PHE A 36 17.50 -13.95 -7.46
C PHE A 36 19.01 -14.03 -7.37
N VAL A 37 19.70 -12.88 -7.33
CA VAL A 37 21.15 -12.78 -7.25
C VAL A 37 21.54 -11.96 -6.02
N LEU A 38 22.06 -12.63 -5.00
CA LEU A 38 22.74 -11.97 -3.89
C LEU A 38 24.07 -11.44 -4.40
N PHE A 39 24.09 -10.18 -4.83
CA PHE A 39 25.31 -9.56 -5.32
C PHE A 39 26.32 -9.21 -4.22
N ASP A 40 25.94 -9.34 -2.96
CA ASP A 40 26.84 -9.26 -1.82
C ASP A 40 27.45 -10.65 -1.56
N GLY A 41 28.78 -10.75 -1.70
CA GLY A 41 29.53 -12.00 -1.47
C GLY A 41 30.00 -12.74 -2.73
N VAL A 42 29.75 -12.21 -3.92
CA VAL A 42 30.26 -12.78 -5.20
C VAL A 42 31.68 -12.24 -5.48
N GLU A 43 32.60 -13.15 -5.82
CA GLU A 43 33.96 -12.80 -6.30
C GLU A 43 33.89 -11.80 -7.46
N GLU A 44 34.77 -10.80 -7.47
CA GLU A 44 34.67 -9.63 -8.36
C GLU A 44 34.58 -9.99 -9.85
N HIS A 45 35.27 -11.05 -10.28
CA HIS A 45 35.25 -11.54 -11.65
C HIS A 45 33.90 -12.19 -12.05
N ALA A 46 33.27 -12.92 -11.13
CA ALA A 46 31.98 -13.55 -11.38
C ALA A 46 30.85 -12.51 -11.42
N LEU A 47 30.95 -11.48 -10.58
CA LEU A 47 30.04 -10.34 -10.63
C LEU A 47 30.13 -9.58 -11.96
N ASP A 48 31.35 -9.29 -12.42
CA ASP A 48 31.56 -8.59 -13.69
C ASP A 48 31.08 -9.43 -14.89
N HIS A 49 31.16 -10.77 -14.83
CA HIS A 49 30.62 -11.67 -15.86
C HIS A 49 29.08 -11.61 -15.95
N GLU A 50 28.38 -11.74 -14.84
CA GLU A 50 26.92 -11.67 -14.79
C GLU A 50 26.40 -10.31 -15.24
N LEU A 51 27.04 -9.23 -14.77
CA LEU A 51 26.70 -7.88 -15.19
C LEU A 51 26.91 -7.67 -16.70
N ARG A 52 27.96 -8.28 -17.28
CA ARG A 52 28.25 -8.19 -18.72
C ARG A 52 27.23 -8.95 -19.54
N ALA A 53 26.77 -10.12 -19.11
CA ALA A 53 25.72 -10.86 -19.78
C ALA A 53 24.42 -10.04 -19.87
N VAL A 54 23.98 -9.47 -18.75
CA VAL A 54 22.75 -8.65 -18.69
C VAL A 54 22.90 -7.37 -19.51
N ALA A 55 24.07 -6.75 -19.52
CA ALA A 55 24.33 -5.56 -20.33
C ALA A 55 24.34 -5.87 -21.83
N GLN A 56 24.92 -7.02 -22.22
CA GLN A 56 24.95 -7.46 -23.61
C GLN A 56 23.55 -7.75 -24.14
N GLU A 57 22.65 -8.33 -23.32
CA GLU A 57 21.25 -8.50 -23.71
C GLU A 57 20.54 -7.18 -24.03
N SER A 58 20.84 -6.10 -23.30
CA SER A 58 20.28 -4.78 -23.59
C SER A 58 20.82 -4.18 -24.89
N VAL A 59 22.11 -4.38 -25.17
CA VAL A 59 22.75 -4.00 -26.43
C VAL A 59 22.12 -4.76 -27.59
N ASP A 60 21.97 -6.07 -27.47
CA ASP A 60 21.41 -6.93 -28.51
C ASP A 60 19.94 -6.64 -28.77
N ALA A 61 19.16 -6.41 -27.71
CA ALA A 61 17.75 -6.02 -27.82
C ALA A 61 17.58 -4.70 -28.59
N GLN A 62 18.44 -3.71 -28.35
CA GLN A 62 18.37 -2.45 -29.09
C GLN A 62 18.80 -2.63 -30.56
N ARG A 63 19.83 -3.45 -30.82
CA ARG A 63 20.27 -3.80 -32.18
C ARG A 63 19.16 -4.51 -32.97
N LEU A 64 18.44 -5.44 -32.35
CA LEU A 64 17.27 -6.13 -32.92
C LEU A 64 16.12 -5.17 -33.21
N SER A 65 15.87 -4.20 -32.31
CA SER A 65 14.82 -3.18 -32.52
C SER A 65 15.15 -2.15 -33.60
N SER A 66 16.43 -2.04 -33.98
CA SER A 66 16.93 -1.10 -35.00
C SER A 66 16.99 -1.70 -36.40
N GLN A 67 16.69 -3.00 -36.57
CA GLN A 67 16.59 -3.65 -37.88
C GLN A 67 15.17 -3.48 -38.46
N PRO A 68 15.02 -3.09 -39.75
CA PRO A 68 13.72 -3.09 -40.40
C PRO A 68 13.20 -4.52 -40.54
N ALA A 69 11.93 -4.74 -40.18
CA ALA A 69 11.28 -6.05 -40.21
C ALA A 69 11.31 -6.65 -41.62
N GLY A 70 12.03 -7.74 -41.79
CA GLY A 70 11.97 -8.62 -42.96
C GLY A 70 11.01 -9.79 -42.72
N ASP A 71 10.21 -10.12 -43.73
CA ASP A 71 9.21 -11.18 -43.75
C ASP A 71 9.74 -12.58 -43.38
N GLY A 72 8.92 -13.33 -42.65
CA GLY A 72 8.72 -14.75 -42.94
C GLY A 72 9.15 -15.81 -41.91
N ALA A 73 8.14 -16.60 -41.52
CA ALA A 73 8.14 -18.06 -41.39
C ALA A 73 8.39 -18.74 -40.03
N ALA A 74 7.48 -19.68 -39.79
CA ALA A 74 7.35 -20.67 -38.73
C ALA A 74 8.49 -21.69 -38.65
N GLN A 75 8.67 -22.26 -37.44
CA GLN A 75 9.09 -23.64 -37.13
C GLN A 75 8.91 -23.82 -35.60
N THR A 76 7.95 -24.58 -35.07
CA THR A 76 7.91 -26.05 -34.80
C THR A 76 9.12 -26.61 -34.04
N GLU A 77 8.88 -27.14 -32.83
CA GLU A 77 9.41 -28.41 -32.26
C GLU A 77 8.93 -28.55 -30.79
N GLN A 78 8.09 -29.55 -30.46
CA GLN A 78 8.44 -30.87 -29.88
C GLN A 78 9.17 -30.72 -28.52
N GLY A 79 8.75 -31.29 -27.38
CA GLY A 79 7.96 -32.50 -27.15
C GLY A 79 8.86 -33.53 -26.46
N THR A 80 8.92 -33.55 -25.12
CA THR A 80 9.42 -34.70 -24.35
C THR A 80 8.72 -34.79 -23.00
N ALA A 81 7.90 -35.83 -22.88
CA ALA A 81 7.39 -36.35 -21.62
C ALA A 81 8.34 -37.44 -21.11
N GLN A 82 8.53 -37.54 -19.80
CA GLN A 82 8.92 -38.80 -19.16
C GLN A 82 8.45 -38.85 -17.69
N SER A 83 7.63 -39.88 -17.39
CA SER A 83 7.61 -40.77 -16.20
C SER A 83 7.99 -40.18 -14.83
N GLY A 84 7.21 -40.32 -13.77
CA GLY A 84 6.40 -41.48 -13.37
C GLY A 84 7.18 -42.36 -12.39
N VAL A 85 7.12 -42.07 -11.09
CA VAL A 85 7.40 -43.02 -10.01
C VAL A 85 6.47 -42.70 -8.84
N ALA A 86 5.62 -43.67 -8.52
CA ALA A 86 4.87 -43.74 -7.28
C ALA A 86 5.78 -44.33 -6.20
N ASP A 87 5.67 -43.85 -4.96
CA ASP A 87 5.93 -44.74 -3.82
C ASP A 87 5.10 -44.37 -2.59
N GLU A 88 4.79 -45.43 -1.87
CA GLU A 88 3.79 -45.60 -0.83
C GLU A 88 4.28 -45.20 0.58
N ARG A 89 3.28 -44.98 1.47
CA ARG A 89 3.29 -45.19 2.94
C ARG A 89 4.20 -44.33 3.80
N SER A 90 3.58 -43.66 4.79
CA SER A 90 3.50 -44.22 6.15
C SER A 90 3.01 -43.16 7.14
N ALA A 91 1.89 -43.48 7.79
CA ALA A 91 1.41 -42.79 8.97
C ALA A 91 2.36 -43.02 10.17
N SER A 92 2.59 -42.00 10.99
CA SER A 92 2.78 -42.21 12.42
C SER A 92 2.29 -41.00 13.19
N ALA A 93 1.27 -41.25 14.01
CA ALA A 93 0.73 -40.32 14.99
C ALA A 93 1.59 -40.35 16.26
N SER A 94 1.68 -39.22 16.95
CA SER A 94 2.19 -39.13 18.32
C SER A 94 1.47 -38.01 19.08
N PRO A 95 1.36 -38.11 20.41
CA PRO A 95 0.15 -37.74 21.14
C PRO A 95 0.11 -36.27 21.59
N ARG A 96 -1.12 -35.81 21.79
CA ARG A 96 -1.50 -34.50 22.31
C ARG A 96 -1.18 -34.39 23.80
N GLU A 97 -0.48 -33.33 24.20
CA GLU A 97 -0.45 -32.85 25.58
C GLU A 97 -1.52 -31.75 25.78
N ASN A 98 -2.35 -31.95 26.79
CA ASN A 98 -3.44 -31.06 27.21
C ASN A 98 -2.90 -29.95 28.11
N THR A 99 -3.07 -28.69 27.71
CA THR A 99 -2.95 -27.53 28.61
C THR A 99 -4.27 -26.75 28.60
N PRO A 100 -4.80 -26.30 29.76
CA PRO A 100 -6.15 -25.74 29.84
C PRO A 100 -6.20 -24.33 29.24
N ILE A 101 -7.02 -24.14 28.21
CA ILE A 101 -7.29 -22.83 27.61
C ILE A 101 -8.31 -22.09 28.48
N ALA A 102 -7.92 -20.92 28.99
CA ALA A 102 -8.80 -19.94 29.60
C ALA A 102 -9.87 -19.50 28.58
N GLN A 103 -11.14 -19.51 29.00
CA GLN A 103 -12.29 -19.20 28.15
C GLN A 103 -12.23 -17.74 27.67
N SER A 104 -11.94 -17.54 26.38
CA SER A 104 -12.17 -16.28 25.67
C SER A 104 -13.64 -16.18 25.23
N ALA A 105 -14.21 -14.98 25.34
CA ALA A 105 -15.54 -14.59 24.86
C ALA A 105 -15.81 -15.06 23.40
N PRO A 106 -17.09 -15.29 23.01
CA PRO A 106 -17.40 -16.01 21.78
C PRO A 106 -16.94 -15.20 20.56
N ALA A 107 -16.09 -15.82 19.74
CA ALA A 107 -15.75 -15.34 18.42
C ALA A 107 -17.04 -15.26 17.58
N ALA A 108 -17.32 -14.07 17.05
CA ALA A 108 -18.38 -13.88 16.07
C ALA A 108 -18.20 -14.89 14.93
N SER A 109 -19.24 -15.67 14.62
CA SER A 109 -19.23 -16.70 13.58
C SER A 109 -18.83 -16.08 12.24
N VAL A 110 -17.68 -16.49 11.70
CA VAL A 110 -17.23 -16.12 10.36
C VAL A 110 -18.09 -16.91 9.35
N ASP A 111 -18.92 -16.18 8.61
CA ASP A 111 -19.66 -16.69 7.44
C ASP A 111 -18.65 -17.06 6.32
N PRO A 112 -18.72 -18.28 5.76
CA PRO A 112 -17.74 -18.77 4.77
C PRO A 112 -17.78 -18.07 3.40
N ARG A 113 -18.81 -17.27 3.07
CA ARG A 113 -18.85 -16.58 1.77
C ARG A 113 -17.97 -15.33 1.80
N ARG A 114 -16.79 -15.42 1.19
CA ARG A 114 -15.90 -14.27 0.93
C ARG A 114 -16.31 -13.53 -0.35
N PHE A 115 -16.11 -12.22 -0.34
CA PHE A 115 -16.46 -11.31 -1.43
C PHE A 115 -15.24 -11.04 -2.31
N ARG A 116 -15.39 -10.92 -3.62
CA ARG A 116 -14.29 -10.59 -4.53
C ARG A 116 -14.10 -9.08 -4.59
N SER A 117 -12.87 -8.58 -4.54
CA SER A 117 -12.60 -7.15 -4.63
C SER A 117 -11.47 -6.80 -5.58
N VAL A 118 -11.48 -5.57 -6.09
CA VAL A 118 -10.34 -4.94 -6.76
C VAL A 118 -9.96 -3.71 -5.94
N GLU A 119 -8.68 -3.55 -5.61
CA GLU A 119 -8.18 -2.33 -4.96
C GLU A 119 -7.31 -1.53 -5.93
N ILE A 120 -7.70 -0.29 -6.19
CA ILE A 120 -6.96 0.67 -7.01
C ILE A 120 -6.23 1.66 -6.11
N CYS A 121 -5.04 2.09 -6.53
CA CYS A 121 -4.14 2.90 -5.70
C CYS A 121 -3.89 2.21 -4.34
N ALA A 122 -3.58 0.91 -4.38
CA ALA A 122 -3.52 0.04 -3.20
C ALA A 122 -2.45 0.46 -2.17
N GLY A 123 -1.47 1.28 -2.57
CA GLY A 123 -0.36 1.68 -1.72
C GLY A 123 0.34 0.45 -1.15
N ALA A 124 0.63 0.47 0.15
CA ALA A 124 1.27 -0.65 0.84
C ALA A 124 0.31 -1.79 1.22
N GLY A 125 -0.94 -1.78 0.75
CA GLY A 125 -1.94 -2.82 1.04
C GLY A 125 -2.60 -2.73 2.42
N ALA A 126 -2.44 -1.61 3.13
CA ALA A 126 -3.04 -1.45 4.47
C ALA A 126 -4.58 -1.41 4.44
N GLN A 127 -5.17 -0.79 3.41
CA GLN A 127 -6.62 -0.81 3.20
C GLN A 127 -7.08 -2.22 2.86
N ALA A 128 -6.44 -2.86 1.87
CA ALA A 128 -6.71 -4.24 1.50
C ALA A 128 -6.62 -5.21 2.69
N LEU A 129 -5.66 -5.04 3.60
CA LEU A 129 -5.57 -5.82 4.84
C LEU A 129 -6.81 -5.63 5.74
N GLY A 130 -7.34 -4.42 5.84
CA GLY A 130 -8.58 -4.17 6.55
C GLY A 130 -9.80 -4.79 5.86
N LEU A 131 -9.86 -4.71 4.54
CA LEU A 131 -10.93 -5.31 3.74
C LEU A 131 -10.88 -6.84 3.77
N GLU A 132 -9.68 -7.44 3.81
CA GLU A 132 -9.46 -8.88 4.04
C GLU A 132 -10.15 -9.32 5.33
N ARG A 133 -9.92 -8.60 6.43
CA ARG A 133 -10.55 -8.83 7.74
C ARG A 133 -12.06 -8.59 7.74
N ALA A 134 -12.58 -7.84 6.78
CA ALA A 134 -14.01 -7.64 6.58
C ALA A 134 -14.66 -8.73 5.71
N GLY A 135 -13.87 -9.64 5.13
CA GLY A 135 -14.34 -10.75 4.31
C GLY A 135 -14.23 -10.53 2.81
N PHE A 136 -13.45 -9.54 2.36
CA PHE A 136 -13.13 -9.35 0.94
C PHE A 136 -11.83 -10.08 0.58
N ASP A 137 -11.75 -10.59 -0.64
CA ASP A 137 -10.59 -11.24 -1.25
C ASP A 137 -10.20 -10.42 -2.46
N PRO A 138 -9.04 -9.74 -2.44
CA PRO A 138 -8.59 -9.00 -3.60
C PRO A 138 -8.25 -9.98 -4.73
N VAL A 139 -8.98 -9.91 -5.83
CA VAL A 139 -8.62 -10.62 -7.07
C VAL A 139 -7.53 -9.88 -7.84
N LEU A 140 -7.38 -8.57 -7.57
CA LEU A 140 -6.34 -7.72 -8.11
C LEU A 140 -6.14 -6.48 -7.25
N LEU A 141 -4.88 -6.15 -6.98
CA LEU A 141 -4.46 -4.84 -6.47
C LEU A 141 -3.66 -4.10 -7.54
N ILE A 142 -3.90 -2.81 -7.70
CA ILE A 142 -3.22 -1.97 -8.71
C ILE A 142 -2.62 -0.76 -8.02
N ASP A 143 -1.31 -0.56 -8.19
CA ASP A 143 -0.62 0.65 -7.74
C ASP A 143 0.49 1.03 -8.72
N SER A 144 0.78 2.32 -8.89
CA SER A 144 1.83 2.77 -9.81
C SER A 144 3.21 2.84 -9.16
N LYS A 145 3.30 2.72 -7.84
CA LYS A 145 4.54 2.85 -7.06
C LYS A 145 5.17 1.47 -6.83
N ALA A 146 6.32 1.24 -7.45
CA ALA A 146 7.05 -0.03 -7.34
C ALA A 146 7.30 -0.45 -5.88
N ASP A 147 7.77 0.46 -5.02
CA ASP A 147 8.01 0.14 -3.60
C ASP A 147 6.75 -0.31 -2.86
N ALA A 148 5.59 0.21 -3.26
CA ALA A 148 4.30 -0.12 -2.68
C ALA A 148 3.84 -1.51 -3.15
N CYS A 149 3.99 -1.80 -4.45
CA CYS A 149 3.76 -3.16 -4.97
C CYS A 149 4.63 -4.21 -4.28
N PHE A 150 5.94 -3.96 -4.17
CA PHE A 150 6.87 -4.89 -3.51
C PHE A 150 6.52 -5.06 -2.03
N THR A 151 6.00 -4.01 -1.39
CA THR A 151 5.49 -4.11 -0.02
C THR A 151 4.29 -5.03 0.07
N ILE A 152 3.36 -5.00 -0.88
CA ILE A 152 2.23 -5.93 -0.89
C ILE A 152 2.73 -7.38 -1.07
N ASP A 153 3.56 -7.62 -2.08
CA ASP A 153 4.13 -8.94 -2.39
C ASP A 153 4.89 -9.54 -1.20
N LEU A 154 5.65 -8.72 -0.46
CA LEU A 154 6.39 -9.13 0.73
C LEU A 154 5.49 -9.65 1.87
N ASN A 155 4.27 -9.14 1.99
CA ASN A 155 3.37 -9.44 3.11
C ASN A 155 2.23 -10.41 2.76
N ARG A 156 1.88 -10.47 1.48
CA ARG A 156 0.83 -11.30 0.90
C ARG A 156 1.26 -11.77 -0.50
N PRO A 157 2.21 -12.72 -0.61
CA PRO A 157 2.70 -13.21 -1.90
C PRO A 157 1.61 -13.84 -2.80
N GLU A 158 0.50 -14.25 -2.20
CA GLU A 158 -0.66 -14.81 -2.89
C GLU A 158 -1.60 -13.75 -3.50
N TRP A 159 -1.45 -12.47 -3.12
CA TRP A 159 -2.23 -11.40 -3.71
C TRP A 159 -1.67 -11.00 -5.07
N ASP A 160 -2.54 -10.93 -6.07
CA ASP A 160 -2.13 -10.49 -7.40
C ASP A 160 -2.00 -8.96 -7.45
N VAL A 161 -0.80 -8.49 -7.79
CA VAL A 161 -0.46 -7.07 -7.83
C VAL A 161 0.01 -6.67 -9.24
N VAL A 162 -0.64 -5.67 -9.81
CA VAL A 162 -0.20 -5.03 -11.06
C VAL A 162 0.38 -3.66 -10.77
N CYS A 163 1.67 -3.51 -11.07
CA CYS A 163 2.37 -2.23 -10.94
C CYS A 163 2.13 -1.33 -12.15
N MET A 164 1.01 -0.62 -12.15
CA MET A 164 0.57 0.22 -13.26
C MET A 164 -0.19 1.46 -12.78
N ASP A 165 -0.11 2.53 -13.56
CA ASP A 165 -1.03 3.65 -13.44
C ASP A 165 -2.44 3.23 -13.88
N ILE A 166 -3.43 3.43 -13.01
CA ILE A 166 -4.83 3.06 -13.27
C ILE A 166 -5.41 3.79 -14.48
N VAL A 167 -4.87 4.95 -14.86
CA VAL A 167 -5.27 5.69 -16.07
C VAL A 167 -4.98 4.88 -17.35
N ARG A 168 -4.03 3.94 -17.29
CA ARG A 168 -3.65 3.05 -18.40
C ARG A 168 -4.23 1.65 -18.28
N PHE A 169 -4.89 1.36 -17.17
CA PHE A 169 -5.48 0.05 -16.94
C PHE A 169 -6.81 -0.07 -17.69
N HIS A 170 -7.02 -1.20 -18.36
CA HIS A 170 -8.30 -1.54 -18.96
C HIS A 170 -8.77 -2.90 -18.41
N PRO A 171 -10.05 -3.06 -18.02
CA PRO A 171 -10.54 -4.33 -17.47
C PRO A 171 -10.36 -5.54 -18.41
N SER A 172 -10.27 -5.31 -19.73
CA SER A 172 -9.95 -6.36 -20.71
C SER A 172 -8.57 -6.99 -20.53
N MET A 173 -7.63 -6.29 -19.87
CA MET A 173 -6.31 -6.82 -19.53
C MET A 173 -6.39 -7.89 -18.43
N ARG A 174 -7.41 -7.81 -17.56
CA ARG A 174 -7.62 -8.67 -16.39
C ARG A 174 -9.12 -8.99 -16.26
N PRO A 175 -9.70 -9.85 -17.11
CA PRO A 175 -11.14 -10.11 -17.16
C PRO A 175 -11.74 -10.60 -15.84
N GLU A 176 -10.95 -11.20 -14.97
CA GLU A 176 -11.33 -11.59 -13.61
C GLU A 176 -11.77 -10.40 -12.75
N THR A 177 -11.41 -9.16 -13.09
CA THR A 177 -11.86 -7.96 -12.39
C THR A 177 -13.34 -7.66 -12.63
N LEU A 178 -13.93 -8.13 -13.73
CA LEU A 178 -15.30 -7.80 -14.10
C LEU A 178 -16.32 -8.38 -13.10
N GLY A 179 -17.30 -7.55 -12.71
CA GLY A 179 -18.41 -7.96 -11.84
C GLY A 179 -18.00 -8.40 -10.44
N VAL A 180 -16.87 -7.91 -9.92
CA VAL A 180 -16.47 -8.13 -8.52
C VAL A 180 -17.46 -7.49 -7.55
N ASP A 181 -17.43 -7.90 -6.28
CA ASP A 181 -18.36 -7.36 -5.29
C ASP A 181 -17.99 -5.94 -4.87
N LEU A 182 -16.70 -5.60 -4.84
CA LEU A 182 -16.20 -4.30 -4.40
C LEU A 182 -15.05 -3.80 -5.28
N ILE A 183 -15.14 -2.56 -5.76
CA ILE A 183 -13.94 -1.78 -6.10
C ILE A 183 -13.63 -0.83 -4.94
N SER A 184 -12.37 -0.73 -4.55
CA SER A 184 -11.96 0.14 -3.45
C SER A 184 -10.67 0.90 -3.75
N GLY A 185 -10.41 2.01 -3.07
CA GLY A 185 -9.13 2.71 -3.22
C GLY A 185 -8.94 3.95 -2.35
N GLY A 186 -7.74 4.07 -1.78
CA GLY A 186 -7.24 5.29 -1.16
C GLY A 186 -6.56 6.16 -2.21
N LEU A 187 -7.34 7.00 -2.88
CA LEU A 187 -6.86 7.72 -4.06
C LEU A 187 -5.84 8.82 -3.68
N PRO A 188 -4.96 9.22 -4.60
CA PRO A 188 -4.16 10.43 -4.43
C PRO A 188 -5.03 11.60 -3.96
N ARG A 189 -4.58 12.24 -2.87
CA ARG A 189 -5.36 13.27 -2.19
C ARG A 189 -5.47 14.51 -3.07
N VAL A 190 -6.70 14.86 -3.46
CA VAL A 190 -6.95 16.14 -4.13
C VAL A 190 -6.57 17.28 -3.19
N LYS A 191 -6.12 18.40 -3.75
CA LYS A 191 -5.59 19.48 -2.93
C LYS A 191 -6.72 20.29 -2.32
N SER A 192 -6.52 20.77 -1.09
CA SER A 192 -7.48 21.64 -0.41
C SER A 192 -7.99 22.75 -1.34
N SER A 193 -9.27 23.11 -1.17
CA SER A 193 -9.98 24.10 -2.01
C SER A 193 -9.20 25.41 -2.21
N ALA A 194 -8.40 25.83 -1.23
CA ALA A 194 -7.55 27.03 -1.29
C ALA A 194 -6.40 26.94 -2.32
N THR A 195 -6.08 25.75 -2.82
CA THR A 195 -4.93 25.50 -3.72
C THR A 195 -5.31 24.78 -5.01
N VAL A 196 -6.61 24.65 -5.27
CA VAL A 196 -7.19 24.07 -6.48
C VAL A 196 -6.71 24.82 -7.74
N GLY A 197 -6.50 24.08 -8.84
CA GLY A 197 -6.08 24.64 -10.13
C GLY A 197 -4.57 24.60 -10.39
N ARG A 198 -3.77 24.03 -9.48
CA ARG A 198 -2.36 23.71 -9.75
C ARG A 198 -2.26 22.49 -10.66
N ALA A 199 -1.19 22.38 -11.46
CA ALA A 199 -0.99 21.26 -12.38
C ALA A 199 -1.09 19.89 -11.69
N GLU A 200 -0.52 19.75 -10.49
CA GLU A 200 -0.57 18.49 -9.73
C GLU A 200 -2.02 18.12 -9.32
N ASP A 201 -2.86 19.10 -8.95
CA ASP A 201 -4.28 18.85 -8.62
C ASP A 201 -5.05 18.31 -9.83
N THR A 202 -4.59 18.64 -11.04
CA THR A 202 -5.16 18.09 -12.28
C THR A 202 -4.81 16.61 -12.44
N GLU A 203 -3.61 16.18 -12.03
CA GLU A 203 -3.22 14.77 -12.01
C GLU A 203 -4.05 13.99 -10.99
N GLU A 204 -4.18 14.51 -9.76
CA GLU A 204 -4.97 13.88 -8.69
C GLU A 204 -6.46 13.76 -9.07
N ARG A 205 -7.05 14.80 -9.68
CA ARG A 205 -8.40 14.75 -10.25
C ARG A 205 -8.50 13.79 -11.44
N GLY A 206 -7.44 13.66 -12.25
CA GLY A 206 -7.37 12.69 -13.35
C GLY A 206 -7.48 11.25 -12.84
N VAL A 207 -6.76 10.92 -11.77
CA VAL A 207 -6.85 9.61 -11.10
C VAL A 207 -8.23 9.38 -10.51
N LEU A 208 -8.83 10.40 -9.87
CA LEU A 208 -10.21 10.33 -9.37
C LEU A 208 -11.23 10.03 -10.49
N ARG A 209 -11.10 10.69 -11.66
CA ARG A 209 -11.95 10.41 -12.81
C ARG A 209 -11.73 9.01 -13.38
N ALA A 210 -10.48 8.56 -13.46
CA ALA A 210 -10.15 7.21 -13.90
C ALA A 210 -10.73 6.14 -12.95
N ALA A 211 -10.69 6.35 -11.64
CA ALA A 211 -11.30 5.47 -10.66
C ALA A 211 -12.81 5.29 -10.88
N ILE A 212 -13.54 6.38 -11.13
CA ILE A 212 -14.98 6.32 -11.43
C ILE A 212 -15.24 5.65 -12.79
N GLY A 213 -14.43 5.94 -13.81
CA GLY A 213 -14.51 5.25 -15.11
C GLY A 213 -14.31 3.74 -14.98
N LEU A 214 -13.30 3.31 -14.22
CA LEU A 214 -13.06 1.90 -13.94
C LEU A 214 -14.20 1.25 -13.17
N ALA A 215 -14.79 1.94 -12.18
CA ALA A 215 -15.97 1.42 -11.49
C ALA A 215 -17.14 1.20 -12.47
N ARG A 216 -17.34 2.08 -13.45
CA ARG A 216 -18.36 1.89 -14.49
C ARG A 216 -18.06 0.70 -15.40
N ASP A 217 -16.81 0.57 -15.85
CA ASP A 217 -16.40 -0.48 -16.78
C ASP A 217 -16.33 -1.87 -16.13
N ILE A 218 -15.91 -1.92 -14.87
CA ILE A 218 -15.85 -3.15 -14.06
C ILE A 218 -17.24 -3.56 -13.57
N ASN A 219 -18.12 -2.59 -13.32
CA ASN A 219 -19.48 -2.77 -12.83
C ASN A 219 -19.58 -3.63 -11.54
N PRO A 220 -18.92 -3.23 -10.43
CA PRO A 220 -19.01 -3.94 -9.17
C PRO A 220 -20.36 -3.77 -8.46
N LYS A 221 -20.61 -4.51 -7.38
CA LYS A 221 -21.82 -4.26 -6.55
C LYS A 221 -21.68 -3.03 -5.65
N ALA A 222 -20.45 -2.73 -5.23
CA ALA A 222 -20.10 -1.63 -4.37
C ALA A 222 -18.80 -0.92 -4.78
N VAL A 223 -18.69 0.35 -4.43
CA VAL A 223 -17.53 1.23 -4.62
C VAL A 223 -17.19 1.87 -3.28
N LEU A 224 -15.91 1.82 -2.87
CA LEU A 224 -15.38 2.51 -1.69
C LEU A 224 -14.17 3.36 -2.07
N LEU A 225 -14.29 4.69 -2.03
CA LEU A 225 -13.15 5.59 -2.27
C LEU A 225 -12.85 6.43 -1.03
N GLU A 226 -11.57 6.49 -0.64
CA GLU A 226 -11.05 7.39 0.40
C GLU A 226 -10.32 8.58 -0.24
N ASN A 227 -10.51 9.75 0.37
CA ASN A 227 -9.78 10.97 0.03
C ASN A 227 -9.79 11.97 1.22
N VAL A 228 -9.48 13.24 0.95
CA VAL A 228 -9.50 14.30 1.97
C VAL A 228 -10.92 14.69 2.39
N PRO A 229 -11.14 15.13 3.65
CA PRO A 229 -12.43 15.67 4.10
C PRO A 229 -12.99 16.78 3.22
N ASP A 230 -12.13 17.67 2.71
CA ASP A 230 -12.54 18.78 1.85
C ASP A 230 -13.31 18.32 0.61
N LEU A 231 -12.99 17.15 0.03
CA LEU A 231 -13.72 16.63 -1.14
C LEU A 231 -15.21 16.39 -0.82
N VAL A 232 -15.50 16.01 0.43
CA VAL A 232 -16.85 15.76 0.93
C VAL A 232 -17.54 17.06 1.33
N GLU A 233 -16.86 17.93 2.07
CA GLU A 233 -17.51 19.03 2.80
C GLU A 233 -17.36 20.41 2.13
N SER A 234 -16.31 20.61 1.33
CA SER A 234 -15.98 21.92 0.81
C SER A 234 -16.82 22.27 -0.41
N PRO A 235 -17.37 23.50 -0.49
CA PRO A 235 -18.03 24.01 -1.70
C PRO A 235 -17.10 24.05 -2.92
N GLY A 236 -15.78 24.14 -2.70
CA GLY A 236 -14.79 24.15 -3.79
C GLY A 236 -14.74 22.86 -4.62
N PHE A 237 -15.34 21.78 -4.13
CA PHE A 237 -15.43 20.48 -4.80
C PHE A 237 -16.84 20.13 -5.30
N GLU A 238 -17.78 21.08 -5.27
CA GLU A 238 -19.17 20.85 -5.71
C GLU A 238 -19.25 20.33 -7.15
N ALA A 239 -18.43 20.88 -8.06
CA ALA A 239 -18.38 20.45 -9.46
C ALA A 239 -17.84 19.02 -9.61
N ASP A 240 -16.85 18.64 -8.81
CA ASP A 240 -16.30 17.28 -8.81
C ASP A 240 -17.31 16.29 -8.25
N ARG A 241 -17.92 16.60 -7.10
CA ARG A 241 -19.01 15.79 -6.51
C ARG A 241 -20.17 15.63 -7.51
N SER A 242 -20.68 16.72 -8.06
CA SER A 242 -21.78 16.68 -9.05
C SER A 242 -21.45 15.79 -10.26
N TRP A 243 -20.22 15.83 -10.76
CA TRP A 243 -19.80 14.95 -11.85
C TRP A 243 -19.78 13.48 -11.41
N ILE A 244 -19.15 13.17 -10.27
CA ILE A 244 -19.08 11.79 -9.73
C ILE A 244 -20.48 11.21 -9.53
N GLU A 245 -21.38 11.98 -8.94
CA GLU A 245 -22.76 11.59 -8.65
C GLU A 245 -23.57 11.30 -9.91
N ASN A 246 -23.38 12.10 -10.97
CA ASN A 246 -24.02 11.84 -12.25
C ASN A 246 -23.50 10.55 -12.90
N GLU A 247 -22.18 10.31 -12.86
CA GLU A 247 -21.57 9.09 -13.37
C GLU A 247 -22.06 7.84 -12.64
N LEU A 248 -22.11 7.89 -11.30
CA LEU A 248 -22.63 6.81 -10.46
C LEU A 248 -24.11 6.54 -10.72
N ARG A 249 -24.93 7.59 -10.80
CA ARG A 249 -26.37 7.47 -11.12
C ARG A 249 -26.60 6.80 -12.46
N ASN A 250 -25.86 7.21 -13.48
CA ASN A 250 -25.95 6.64 -14.82
C ASN A 250 -25.52 5.17 -14.87
N ALA A 251 -24.67 4.75 -13.94
CA ALA A 251 -24.25 3.36 -13.77
C ALA A 251 -25.12 2.56 -12.77
N GLY A 252 -26.23 3.13 -12.29
CA GLY A 252 -27.20 2.43 -11.44
C GLY A 252 -26.82 2.33 -9.96
N TYR A 253 -25.89 3.17 -9.50
CA TYR A 253 -25.54 3.25 -8.08
C TYR A 253 -26.29 4.37 -7.36
N HIS A 254 -26.52 4.14 -6.08
CA HIS A 254 -26.79 5.17 -5.09
C HIS A 254 -25.55 5.34 -4.22
N TRP A 255 -25.38 6.52 -3.61
CA TRP A 255 -24.15 6.85 -2.89
C TRP A 255 -24.40 7.58 -1.59
N SER A 256 -23.39 7.55 -0.74
CA SER A 256 -23.30 8.32 0.48
C SER A 256 -21.88 8.86 0.63
N TRP A 257 -21.79 10.14 1.00
CA TRP A 257 -20.55 10.78 1.39
C TRP A 257 -20.47 10.88 2.90
N ARG A 258 -19.29 10.64 3.48
CA ARG A 258 -19.08 10.83 4.92
C ARG A 258 -17.63 11.15 5.25
N VAL A 259 -17.43 12.08 6.19
CA VAL A 259 -16.13 12.25 6.86
C VAL A 259 -16.10 11.38 8.10
N ILE A 260 -15.04 10.59 8.24
CA ILE A 260 -14.85 9.67 9.36
C ILE A 260 -13.46 9.90 9.96
N ASN A 261 -13.41 9.96 11.30
CA ASN A 261 -12.17 10.01 12.05
C ASN A 261 -11.75 8.61 12.48
N ALA A 262 -10.52 8.21 12.12
CA ALA A 262 -9.95 6.92 12.47
C ALA A 262 -9.87 6.66 13.99
N ALA A 263 -9.78 7.72 14.80
CA ALA A 263 -9.82 7.63 16.27
C ALA A 263 -11.07 6.92 16.79
N GLY A 264 -12.20 7.05 16.08
CA GLY A 264 -13.44 6.35 16.42
C GLY A 264 -13.40 4.84 16.18
N PHE A 265 -12.32 4.29 15.62
CA PHE A 265 -12.20 2.87 15.25
C PHE A 265 -10.91 2.27 15.82
N GLY A 266 -10.53 2.70 17.03
CA GLY A 266 -9.38 2.19 17.78
C GLY A 266 -8.00 2.64 17.26
N VAL A 267 -7.92 3.51 16.25
CA VAL A 267 -6.64 4.01 15.74
C VAL A 267 -6.13 5.12 16.66
N PRO A 268 -4.88 5.08 17.15
CA PRO A 268 -4.32 6.04 18.10
C PRO A 268 -3.95 7.39 17.45
N GLN A 269 -4.78 7.91 16.56
CA GLN A 269 -4.48 9.04 15.71
C GLN A 269 -5.73 9.86 15.38
N ASN A 270 -5.63 11.17 15.54
CA ASN A 270 -6.64 12.12 15.07
C ASN A 270 -6.49 12.31 13.54
N ARG A 271 -7.12 11.42 12.78
CA ARG A 271 -7.04 11.36 11.31
C ARG A 271 -8.44 11.28 10.72
N SER A 272 -8.94 12.41 10.22
CA SER A 272 -10.17 12.48 9.45
C SER A 272 -9.89 12.27 7.95
N SER A 273 -10.69 11.42 7.34
CA SER A 273 -10.71 11.18 5.89
C SER A 273 -12.14 11.29 5.36
N GLY A 274 -12.26 11.73 4.11
CA GLY A 274 -13.52 11.77 3.37
C GLY A 274 -13.72 10.47 2.62
N PHE A 275 -14.95 9.94 2.63
CA PHE A 275 -15.31 8.68 2.01
C PHE A 275 -16.50 8.85 1.07
N LEU A 276 -16.42 8.15 -0.06
CA LEU A 276 -17.53 7.83 -0.93
C LEU A 276 -17.80 6.35 -0.83
N VAL A 277 -19.04 6.00 -0.47
CA VAL A 277 -19.54 4.63 -0.62
C VAL A 277 -20.71 4.67 -1.60
N ALA A 278 -20.62 3.88 -2.66
CA ALA A 278 -21.71 3.74 -3.63
C ALA A 278 -22.07 2.26 -3.79
N LEU A 279 -23.37 1.93 -3.81
CA LEU A 279 -23.87 0.57 -3.97
C LEU A 279 -25.05 0.55 -4.93
N GLN A 280 -25.20 -0.55 -5.64
CA GLN A 280 -26.40 -0.83 -6.44
C GLN A 280 -27.59 -1.20 -5.55
N ASP A 281 -28.81 -1.13 -6.08
CA ASP A 281 -29.97 -1.76 -5.45
C ASP A 281 -29.89 -3.29 -5.52
N PRO A 282 -30.42 -4.02 -4.51
CA PRO A 282 -31.08 -3.50 -3.30
C PRO A 282 -30.10 -3.11 -2.17
N TYR A 283 -28.79 -3.29 -2.36
CA TYR A 283 -27.79 -3.21 -1.30
C TYR A 283 -27.71 -1.83 -0.64
N PHE A 284 -27.86 -0.75 -1.41
CA PHE A 284 -27.77 0.61 -0.85
C PHE A 284 -28.79 0.87 0.25
N SER A 285 -30.03 0.42 0.07
CA SER A 285 -31.12 0.60 1.06
C SER A 285 -30.82 -0.05 2.42
N ARG A 286 -29.82 -0.94 2.46
CA ARG A 286 -29.43 -1.73 3.62
C ARG A 286 -28.05 -1.34 4.15
N PHE A 287 -27.39 -0.39 3.50
CA PHE A 287 -26.11 0.14 3.95
C PHE A 287 -26.31 1.16 5.06
N SER A 288 -25.55 1.01 6.13
CA SER A 288 -25.38 2.02 7.16
C SER A 288 -23.90 2.14 7.48
N TRP A 289 -23.38 3.36 7.47
CA TRP A 289 -22.04 3.65 7.95
C TRP A 289 -21.80 3.08 9.36
N PRO A 290 -20.59 2.57 9.66
CA PRO A 290 -20.30 2.02 10.96
C PRO A 290 -20.31 3.11 12.03
N ALA A 291 -20.78 2.75 13.22
CA ALA A 291 -20.68 3.61 14.40
C ALA A 291 -19.26 3.56 14.97
N PRO A 292 -18.77 4.66 15.58
CA PRO A 292 -17.53 4.62 16.36
C PRO A 292 -17.62 3.62 17.52
N ASP A 293 -16.46 3.09 17.91
CA ASP A 293 -16.30 2.28 19.12
C ASP A 293 -16.67 3.08 20.37
N GLU A 294 -17.24 2.41 21.37
CA GLU A 294 -17.60 3.02 22.65
C GLU A 294 -16.35 3.37 23.50
N LEU A 295 -15.29 2.58 23.33
CA LEU A 295 -14.04 2.77 24.05
C LEU A 295 -13.14 3.78 23.33
N PRO A 296 -12.45 4.67 24.06
CA PRO A 296 -11.50 5.57 23.44
C PRO A 296 -10.31 4.79 22.86
N PRO A 297 -9.71 5.28 21.76
CA PRO A 297 -8.49 4.70 21.22
C PRO A 297 -7.33 4.84 22.23
N PRO A 298 -6.31 3.97 22.14
CA PRO A 298 -5.16 4.04 23.01
C PRO A 298 -4.33 5.31 22.73
N THR A 299 -3.64 5.80 23.76
CA THR A 299 -2.76 6.97 23.67
C THR A 299 -1.44 6.64 22.99
N VAL A 300 -0.69 7.65 22.55
CA VAL A 300 0.66 7.46 21.98
C VAL A 300 1.60 6.75 22.96
N GLY A 301 1.54 7.11 24.24
CA GLY A 301 2.34 6.48 25.30
C GLY A 301 1.98 5.01 25.50
N GLN A 302 0.68 4.65 25.43
CA GLN A 302 0.23 3.26 25.51
C GLN A 302 0.72 2.43 24.31
N VAL A 303 0.64 2.99 23.09
CA VAL A 303 1.00 2.27 21.86
C VAL A 303 2.51 2.15 21.70
N LEU A 304 3.26 3.22 21.96
CA LEU A 304 4.70 3.26 21.71
C LEU A 304 5.56 2.96 22.94
N GLY A 305 4.98 2.91 24.14
CA GLY A 305 5.72 2.68 25.39
C GLY A 305 6.62 1.44 25.38
N PRO A 306 6.15 0.27 24.92
CA PRO A 306 7.01 -0.90 24.79
C PRO A 306 8.23 -0.65 23.88
N SER A 307 8.04 0.04 22.75
CA SER A 307 9.13 0.35 21.82
C SER A 307 10.08 1.41 22.37
N MET A 308 9.57 2.43 23.05
CA MET A 308 10.37 3.52 23.64
C MET A 308 11.18 3.09 24.86
N SER A 309 10.78 2.02 25.55
CA SER A 309 11.51 1.49 26.71
C SER A 309 12.44 0.31 26.36
N ALA A 310 12.34 -0.23 25.14
CA ALA A 310 12.99 -1.48 24.74
C ALA A 310 14.52 -1.50 24.92
N TYR A 311 15.18 -0.34 24.80
CA TYR A 311 16.64 -0.21 24.86
C TYR A 311 17.13 0.54 26.10
N GLY A 312 16.30 0.61 27.15
CA GLY A 312 16.71 1.15 28.46
C GLY A 312 16.78 2.68 28.53
N TRP A 313 16.04 3.39 27.68
CA TRP A 313 15.98 4.87 27.73
C TRP A 313 15.54 5.37 29.12
N PRO A 314 16.37 6.16 29.84
CA PRO A 314 16.05 6.60 31.20
C PRO A 314 14.81 7.50 31.28
N GLY A 315 14.44 8.18 30.19
CA GLY A 315 13.27 9.06 30.12
C GLY A 315 11.95 8.33 29.82
N ALA A 316 11.98 7.03 29.51
CA ALA A 316 10.84 6.31 28.93
C ALA A 316 9.58 6.33 29.82
N GLU A 317 9.69 6.01 31.12
CA GLU A 317 8.51 5.97 32.00
C GLU A 317 7.82 7.34 32.11
N ARG A 318 8.60 8.42 32.21
CA ARG A 318 8.08 9.78 32.25
C ARG A 318 7.43 10.15 30.92
N TRP A 319 8.08 9.80 29.80
CA TRP A 319 7.55 10.07 28.48
C TRP A 319 6.24 9.33 28.21
N ILE A 320 6.15 8.04 28.57
CA ILE A 320 4.94 7.21 28.42
C ILE A 320 3.74 7.86 29.13
N LYS A 321 3.96 8.37 30.34
CA LYS A 321 2.92 9.09 31.10
C LYS A 321 2.55 10.43 30.48
N GLY A 322 3.49 11.13 29.83
CA GLY A 322 3.27 12.43 29.19
C GLY A 322 2.69 12.35 27.78
N ALA A 323 2.88 11.24 27.07
CA ALA A 323 2.29 10.97 25.76
C ALA A 323 0.84 10.45 25.91
N ASP A 324 0.01 11.17 26.66
CA ASP A 324 -1.29 10.77 27.21
C ASP A 324 -2.50 11.02 26.29
N ARG A 325 -2.25 11.37 25.02
CA ARG A 325 -3.28 11.64 24.02
C ARG A 325 -3.00 10.86 22.73
N ILE A 326 -3.98 10.81 21.84
CA ILE A 326 -3.80 10.27 20.49
C ILE A 326 -2.86 11.15 19.65
N ALA A 327 -2.23 10.54 18.66
CA ALA A 327 -1.31 11.21 17.76
C ALA A 327 -2.01 12.24 16.87
N PRO A 328 -1.34 13.34 16.49
CA PRO A 328 -1.69 14.10 15.29
C PRO A 328 -1.63 13.20 14.04
N ALA A 329 -2.36 13.57 12.98
CA ALA A 329 -2.31 12.83 11.73
C ALA A 329 -0.87 12.72 11.19
N LEU A 330 -0.45 11.51 10.80
CA LEU A 330 0.81 11.31 10.08
C LEU A 330 0.70 11.86 8.66
N VAL A 331 1.75 12.54 8.23
CA VAL A 331 1.81 13.21 6.92
C VAL A 331 2.92 12.56 6.10
N GLY A 332 2.56 11.76 5.09
CA GLY A 332 3.52 11.03 4.25
C GLY A 332 4.34 11.90 3.28
N GLY A 333 4.01 13.20 3.18
CA GLY A 333 4.69 14.15 2.29
C GLY A 333 4.37 13.92 0.80
N SER A 334 4.84 14.81 -0.08
CA SER A 334 4.65 14.63 -1.52
C SER A 334 5.76 13.75 -2.12
N ASP A 335 5.53 13.25 -3.34
CA ASP A 335 6.54 12.50 -4.09
C ASP A 335 7.68 13.40 -4.61
N ARG A 336 7.44 14.72 -4.71
CA ARG A 336 8.36 15.70 -5.31
C ARG A 336 9.12 16.56 -4.30
N ARG A 337 8.67 16.63 -3.04
CA ARG A 337 9.29 17.44 -1.97
C ARG A 337 9.14 16.76 -0.60
N GLY A 338 10.19 16.82 0.20
CA GLY A 338 10.18 16.44 1.62
C GLY A 338 11.02 15.22 1.94
N GLY A 339 11.63 15.23 3.13
CA GLY A 339 12.19 14.05 3.78
C GLY A 339 11.17 13.40 4.72
N ALA A 340 11.54 12.30 5.36
CA ALA A 340 10.72 11.71 6.41
C ALA A 340 10.67 12.64 7.63
N ASP A 341 9.58 13.41 7.77
CA ASP A 341 9.24 14.24 8.93
C ASP A 341 7.74 14.11 9.29
N LEU A 342 7.32 14.64 10.44
CA LEU A 342 5.94 14.50 10.92
C LEU A 342 5.00 15.62 10.40
N GLY A 343 5.34 16.26 9.27
CA GLY A 343 4.46 17.17 8.55
C GLY A 343 4.78 18.66 8.72
N PRO A 344 3.80 19.55 8.46
CA PRO A 344 4.01 21.00 8.54
C PRO A 344 4.22 21.46 9.99
N THR A 345 4.61 22.73 10.16
CA THR A 345 4.94 23.34 11.46
C THR A 345 3.86 23.12 12.54
N GLY A 346 2.58 23.19 12.17
CA GLY A 346 1.47 22.94 13.10
C GLY A 346 1.46 21.51 13.62
N THR A 347 1.60 20.52 12.74
CA THR A 347 1.66 19.10 13.10
C THR A 347 2.90 18.79 13.93
N LYS A 348 4.05 19.37 13.58
CA LYS A 348 5.29 19.25 14.36
C LYS A 348 5.16 19.78 15.79
N LYS A 349 4.47 20.90 15.99
CA LYS A 349 4.16 21.44 17.34
C LYS A 349 3.25 20.49 18.12
N ALA A 350 2.27 19.89 17.47
CA ALA A 350 1.38 18.93 18.11
C ALA A 350 2.12 17.65 18.55
N TRP A 351 3.08 17.17 17.75
CA TRP A 351 3.98 16.08 18.13
C TRP A 351 4.94 16.47 19.27
N ALA A 352 5.50 17.68 19.24
CA ALA A 352 6.36 18.18 20.32
C ALA A 352 5.62 18.25 21.66
N ALA A 353 4.31 18.53 21.64
CA ALA A 353 3.45 18.51 22.84
C ALA A 353 3.22 17.10 23.41
N LEU A 354 3.57 16.04 22.67
CA LEU A 354 3.63 14.65 23.12
C LEU A 354 5.07 14.22 23.43
N GLY A 355 6.02 15.16 23.50
CA GLY A 355 7.43 14.87 23.72
C GLY A 355 8.12 14.19 22.54
N VAL A 356 7.63 14.38 21.31
CA VAL A 356 8.20 13.77 20.09
C VAL A 356 8.81 14.83 19.19
N ASN A 357 10.05 14.61 18.76
CA ASN A 357 10.70 15.46 17.78
C ASN A 357 10.18 15.15 16.36
N GLY A 358 9.25 15.98 15.89
CA GLY A 358 8.64 15.81 14.57
C GLY A 358 9.45 16.30 13.37
N ASN A 359 10.69 16.75 13.54
CA ASN A 359 11.49 17.32 12.45
C ASN A 359 12.12 16.27 11.53
N SER A 360 12.24 15.02 12.00
CA SER A 360 12.76 13.90 11.21
C SER A 360 12.37 12.57 11.86
N LEU A 361 12.47 11.48 11.12
CA LEU A 361 12.29 10.11 11.65
C LEU A 361 13.65 9.53 12.09
N GLY A 362 13.67 8.86 13.24
CA GLY A 362 14.81 8.11 13.77
C GLY A 362 15.00 6.77 13.06
N ASP A 363 16.21 6.23 13.17
CA ASP A 363 16.53 4.86 12.71
C ASP A 363 16.14 3.82 13.76
N GLU A 364 16.38 4.13 15.03
CA GLU A 364 16.14 3.24 16.17
C GLU A 364 15.40 4.00 17.29
N PRO A 365 14.64 3.29 18.15
CA PRO A 365 14.10 3.87 19.38
C PRO A 365 15.22 4.34 20.32
N PRO A 366 14.93 5.24 21.29
CA PRO A 366 15.95 5.76 22.19
C PRO A 366 16.56 4.65 23.07
N GLY A 367 17.89 4.64 23.18
CA GLY A 367 18.65 3.72 24.03
C GLY A 367 19.06 4.31 25.38
N ALA A 368 19.83 3.53 26.16
CA ALA A 368 20.31 3.91 27.48
C ALA A 368 21.12 5.23 27.50
N ASP A 369 21.85 5.52 26.42
CA ASP A 369 22.65 6.74 26.27
C ASP A 369 21.83 7.96 25.79
N PHE A 370 20.55 7.76 25.42
CA PHE A 370 19.70 8.86 24.99
C PHE A 370 19.27 9.72 26.19
N PRO A 371 19.47 11.06 26.17
CA PRO A 371 19.17 11.90 27.33
C PRO A 371 17.72 11.80 27.79
N ALA A 372 17.51 11.77 29.11
CA ALA A 372 16.18 11.60 29.69
C ALA A 372 15.20 12.73 29.29
N ASP A 373 15.71 13.96 29.18
CA ASP A 373 14.94 15.19 28.92
C ASP A 373 14.82 15.55 27.43
N GLU A 374 15.45 14.79 26.53
CA GLU A 374 15.34 15.03 25.09
C GLU A 374 14.11 14.38 24.47
N GLN A 375 13.62 14.97 23.37
CA GLN A 375 12.48 14.46 22.62
C GLN A 375 12.95 13.41 21.61
N PRO A 376 12.58 12.13 21.75
CA PRO A 376 12.91 11.12 20.76
C PRO A 376 12.24 11.40 19.42
N LYS A 377 12.83 10.87 18.35
CA LYS A 377 12.21 10.82 17.03
C LYS A 377 11.46 9.50 16.89
N LEU A 378 10.35 9.50 16.17
CA LEU A 378 9.69 8.23 15.84
C LEU A 378 10.52 7.45 14.83
N THR A 379 10.52 6.13 14.93
CA THR A 379 10.98 5.27 13.83
C THR A 379 9.86 5.06 12.81
N VAL A 380 10.22 4.52 11.64
CA VAL A 380 9.24 4.11 10.62
C VAL A 380 8.27 3.07 11.19
N ASP A 381 8.76 2.10 11.96
CA ASP A 381 7.93 1.04 12.54
C ASP A 381 6.98 1.60 13.60
N GLN A 382 7.44 2.55 14.43
CA GLN A 382 6.56 3.25 15.37
C GLN A 382 5.47 4.07 14.64
N ALA A 383 5.78 4.65 13.48
CA ALA A 383 4.76 5.31 12.66
C ALA A 383 3.71 4.31 12.14
N ALA A 384 4.11 3.08 11.79
CA ALA A 384 3.17 2.01 11.39
C ALA A 384 2.25 1.62 12.56
N LEU A 385 2.78 1.51 13.78
CA LEU A 385 1.98 1.25 15.00
C LEU A 385 0.95 2.36 15.26
N ILE A 386 1.30 3.63 15.02
CA ILE A 386 0.37 4.75 15.14
C ILE A 386 -0.74 4.72 14.06
N GLN A 387 -0.48 4.12 12.90
CA GLN A 387 -1.51 3.81 11.89
C GLN A 387 -2.27 2.52 12.18
N ALA A 388 -2.02 1.87 13.32
CA ALA A 388 -2.57 0.57 13.67
C ALA A 388 -2.32 -0.51 12.58
N ILE A 389 -1.19 -0.39 11.88
CA ILE A 389 -0.70 -1.42 10.96
C ILE A 389 0.06 -2.46 11.81
N PRO A 390 -0.19 -3.78 11.61
CA PRO A 390 0.48 -4.81 12.39
C PRO A 390 2.00 -4.77 12.25
N GLN A 391 2.71 -5.13 13.32
CA GLN A 391 4.18 -5.07 13.36
C GLN A 391 4.83 -6.02 12.36
N GLU A 392 4.17 -7.13 12.04
CA GLU A 392 4.60 -8.08 11.03
C GLU A 392 4.46 -7.57 9.59
N TRP A 393 3.73 -6.47 9.36
CA TRP A 393 3.59 -5.87 8.03
C TRP A 393 4.87 -5.09 7.67
N ARG A 394 5.68 -5.64 6.78
CA ARG A 394 7.00 -5.13 6.42
C ARG A 394 6.91 -4.16 5.25
N PHE A 395 7.63 -3.04 5.31
CA PHE A 395 7.64 -2.05 4.22
C PHE A 395 8.95 -2.11 3.43
N PHE A 396 8.86 -2.12 2.10
CA PHE A 396 9.99 -2.08 1.18
C PHE A 396 10.39 -0.63 0.82
N GLY A 397 11.68 -0.43 0.55
CA GLY A 397 12.25 0.84 0.09
C GLY A 397 13.00 1.63 1.17
N GLY A 398 13.52 2.80 0.79
CA GLY A 398 14.25 3.70 1.70
C GLY A 398 13.34 4.30 2.79
N LYS A 399 13.94 4.88 3.85
CA LYS A 399 13.23 5.47 5.00
C LYS A 399 12.05 6.38 4.60
N THR A 400 12.29 7.31 3.68
CA THR A 400 11.25 8.22 3.18
C THR A 400 10.14 7.51 2.42
N SER A 401 10.46 6.48 1.62
CA SER A 401 9.46 5.71 0.89
C SER A 401 8.55 4.92 1.84
N ARG A 402 9.16 4.18 2.79
CA ARG A 402 8.43 3.42 3.80
C ARG A 402 7.53 4.30 4.66
N TYR A 403 8.05 5.44 5.14
CA TYR A 403 7.26 6.40 5.90
C TYR A 403 6.09 6.99 5.07
N ARG A 404 6.31 7.28 3.78
CA ARG A 404 5.24 7.77 2.90
C ARG A 404 4.13 6.75 2.71
N GLN A 405 4.49 5.49 2.49
CA GLN A 405 3.54 4.38 2.40
C GLN A 405 2.64 4.31 3.65
N ILE A 406 3.23 4.43 4.84
CA ILE A 406 2.49 4.47 6.12
C ILE A 406 1.63 5.73 6.25
N GLY A 407 2.17 6.91 5.97
CA GLY A 407 1.45 8.18 6.13
C GLY A 407 0.26 8.33 5.19
N HIS A 408 0.31 7.70 4.01
CA HIS A 408 -0.77 7.73 3.02
C HIS A 408 -1.80 6.63 3.23
N ALA A 409 -1.45 5.53 3.91
CA ALA A 409 -2.37 4.42 4.16
C ALA A 409 -3.69 4.85 4.83
N MET A 410 -4.79 4.20 4.41
CA MET A 410 -5.98 4.10 5.23
C MET A 410 -5.70 3.10 6.37
N PRO A 411 -5.95 3.46 7.64
CA PRO A 411 -5.70 2.56 8.76
C PRO A 411 -6.52 1.25 8.61
N PRO A 412 -5.91 0.06 8.81
CA PRO A 412 -6.61 -1.22 8.68
C PRO A 412 -7.86 -1.36 9.57
N PRO A 413 -7.91 -0.88 10.83
CA PRO A 413 -9.12 -0.95 11.64
C PRO A 413 -10.31 -0.18 11.04
N LEU A 414 -10.06 1.03 10.54
CA LEU A 414 -11.08 1.83 9.87
C LEU A 414 -11.55 1.15 8.57
N ALA A 415 -10.63 0.60 7.78
CA ALA A 415 -10.96 -0.13 6.57
C ALA A 415 -11.78 -1.39 6.87
N THR A 416 -11.46 -2.08 7.97
CA THR A 416 -12.25 -3.23 8.46
C THR A 416 -13.67 -2.81 8.83
N ALA A 417 -13.84 -1.70 9.55
CA ALA A 417 -15.16 -1.23 9.99
C ALA A 417 -16.05 -0.84 8.81
N VAL A 418 -15.52 -0.04 7.87
CA VAL A 418 -16.26 0.35 6.65
C VAL A 418 -16.51 -0.87 5.76
N GLY A 419 -15.53 -1.74 5.58
CA GLY A 419 -15.67 -2.99 4.85
C GLY A 419 -16.77 -3.88 5.42
N ARG A 420 -16.85 -4.03 6.74
CA ARG A 420 -17.91 -4.82 7.40
C ARG A 420 -19.30 -4.25 7.16
N ALA A 421 -19.44 -2.92 7.14
CA ALA A 421 -20.70 -2.26 6.81
C ALA A 421 -21.13 -2.54 5.36
N ILE A 422 -20.19 -2.48 4.41
CA ILE A 422 -20.44 -2.83 3.00
C ILE A 422 -20.80 -4.33 2.88
N ALA A 423 -20.01 -5.20 3.50
CA ALA A 423 -20.26 -6.65 3.50
C ALA A 423 -21.63 -7.00 4.08
N ALA A 424 -22.05 -6.35 5.16
CA ALA A 424 -23.38 -6.53 5.74
C ALA A 424 -24.49 -6.16 4.74
N ALA A 425 -24.34 -5.05 4.01
CA ALA A 425 -25.25 -4.68 2.95
C ALA A 425 -25.26 -5.70 1.79
N LEU A 426 -24.11 -6.24 1.40
CA LEU A 426 -24.00 -7.21 0.30
C LEU A 426 -24.53 -8.62 0.63
N ARG A 427 -24.59 -9.02 1.91
CA ARG A 427 -25.10 -10.33 2.34
C ARG A 427 -26.63 -10.44 2.37
N SER A 428 -27.28 -9.29 2.43
CA SER A 428 -28.68 -9.17 2.84
C SER A 428 -29.71 -9.53 1.77
#